data_AF-A0A7J5ERD0-F1
#
_entry.id   AF-A0A7J5ERD0-F1
#
_cell.length_a   1.000
_cell.length_b   1.000
_cell.length_c   1.000
_cell.angle_alpha   90.00
_cell.angle_beta   90.00
_cell.angle_gamma   90.00
#
_symmetry.space_group_name_H-M   'P 1'
#
loop_
_entity.id
_entity.type
_entity.pdbx_description
1 polymer ?
#
loop_
_entity_poly.entity_id
_entity_poly.type
_entity_poly.pdbx_seq_one_letter_code
_entity_poly.pdbx_strand_id
1 'polypeptide(L)'
;MSLVAAAAGLVAAGMGCGNPYDDLLGVWQVTAHTENETGCEAEGPAVAEPPYIKFVEGSFFGQEYAEYLACTDAGTACDEPGGLFGLLYAEEISGGMRAQIYASSGSPEDCILSGTVSDAVVEGGQLRIETRSRTLDNVTDSSCDPDDTQARWDELPCTRYEVIVGARI
;
A
#
# COMPACT_ATOMS: atom_id res chain seq x y z
N MET A 1 47.23 -23.74 -29.57
CA MET A 1 47.23 -22.92 -28.34
C MET A 1 45.77 -22.67 -28.01
N SER A 2 45.15 -23.63 -27.33
CA SER A 2 44.84 -23.59 -25.88
C SER A 2 43.69 -22.61 -25.61
N LEU A 3 42.43 -23.11 -25.58
CA LEU A 3 41.59 -23.37 -24.37
C LEU A 3 41.36 -22.07 -23.58
N VAL A 4 40.12 -21.64 -23.30
CA VAL A 4 39.27 -22.17 -22.22
C VAL A 4 37.79 -21.84 -22.48
N ALA A 5 36.92 -22.83 -22.27
CA ALA A 5 35.49 -22.69 -22.12
C ALA A 5 35.15 -22.17 -20.71
N ALA A 6 34.16 -21.28 -20.58
CA ALA A 6 33.50 -21.01 -19.31
C ALA A 6 31.99 -20.94 -19.54
N ALA A 7 31.35 -22.09 -19.34
CA ALA A 7 29.93 -22.15 -19.03
C ALA A 7 29.74 -21.59 -17.62
N ALA A 8 28.96 -20.53 -17.48
CA ALA A 8 28.41 -20.09 -16.21
C ALA A 8 26.88 -20.19 -16.32
N GLY A 9 26.37 -21.40 -16.07
CA GLY A 9 24.99 -21.54 -15.63
C GLY A 9 24.90 -20.95 -14.23
N LEU A 10 24.06 -19.94 -14.06
CA LEU A 10 23.70 -19.43 -12.74
C LEU A 10 22.19 -19.53 -12.55
N VAL A 11 21.85 -20.52 -11.71
CA VAL A 11 20.79 -20.55 -10.70
C VAL A 11 19.36 -20.36 -11.19
N ALA A 12 18.65 -21.49 -11.28
CA ALA A 12 17.20 -21.53 -11.10
C ALA A 12 16.84 -20.89 -9.75
N ALA A 13 16.23 -19.70 -9.77
CA ALA A 13 15.42 -19.21 -8.66
C ALA A 13 14.07 -19.96 -8.70
N GLY A 14 14.10 -21.21 -8.24
CA GLY A 14 12.90 -21.95 -7.92
C GLY A 14 12.64 -21.87 -6.43
N MET A 15 11.35 -21.70 -6.09
CA MET A 15 10.71 -22.06 -4.82
C MET A 15 10.54 -20.95 -3.77
N GLY A 16 9.65 -20.03 -4.12
CA GLY A 16 8.48 -19.71 -3.29
C GLY A 16 7.26 -19.66 -4.20
N CYS A 17 6.74 -20.81 -4.66
CA CYS A 17 5.52 -20.86 -5.47
C CYS A 17 4.26 -20.68 -4.59
N GLY A 18 4.27 -19.65 -3.73
CA GLY A 18 3.09 -19.17 -3.03
C GLY A 18 2.53 -17.98 -3.78
N ASN A 19 1.22 -17.76 -3.67
CA ASN A 19 0.66 -16.51 -4.11
C ASN A 19 1.20 -15.41 -3.17
N PRO A 20 1.76 -14.29 -3.66
CA PRO A 20 2.30 -13.23 -2.80
C PRO A 20 1.27 -12.68 -1.79
N TYR A 21 -0.02 -12.89 -2.05
CA TYR A 21 -1.11 -12.47 -1.18
C TYR A 21 -1.51 -13.51 -0.11
N ASP A 22 -0.99 -14.74 -0.13
CA ASP A 22 -1.47 -15.86 0.73
C ASP A 22 -1.48 -15.50 2.23
N ASP A 23 -0.48 -14.75 2.68
CA ASP A 23 -0.36 -14.31 4.07
C ASP A 23 -1.31 -13.17 4.40
N LEU A 24 -1.71 -12.35 3.42
CA LEU A 24 -2.54 -11.16 3.58
C LEU A 24 -4.05 -11.45 3.46
N LEU A 25 -4.44 -12.38 2.58
CA LEU A 25 -5.84 -12.67 2.24
C LEU A 25 -6.67 -13.15 3.45
N GLY A 26 -7.97 -12.84 3.42
CA GLY A 26 -8.92 -13.23 4.47
C GLY A 26 -9.28 -12.07 5.39
N VAL A 27 -9.79 -12.40 6.58
CA VAL A 27 -10.31 -11.42 7.55
C VAL A 27 -9.37 -11.26 8.73
N TRP A 28 -9.20 -10.01 9.17
CA TRP A 28 -8.38 -9.60 10.28
C TRP A 28 -9.23 -8.83 11.27
N GLN A 29 -9.21 -9.23 12.54
CA GLN A 29 -9.77 -8.42 13.61
C GLN A 29 -8.78 -7.32 13.98
N VAL A 30 -9.22 -6.07 13.97
CA VAL A 30 -8.39 -4.92 14.35
C VAL A 30 -8.18 -4.93 15.85
N THR A 31 -6.92 -4.92 16.26
CA THR A 31 -6.50 -4.93 17.67
C THR A 31 -5.95 -3.57 18.11
N ALA A 32 -5.45 -2.77 17.17
CA ALA A 32 -5.11 -1.37 17.38
C ALA A 32 -5.30 -0.58 16.08
N HIS A 33 -5.77 0.65 16.19
CA HIS A 33 -5.85 1.59 15.08
C HIS A 33 -5.52 2.99 15.61
N THR A 34 -4.53 3.64 15.00
CA THR A 34 -4.12 5.02 15.33
C THR A 34 -4.08 5.88 14.07
N GLU A 35 -4.37 7.17 14.23
CA GLU A 35 -4.32 8.13 13.13
C GLU A 35 -3.74 9.47 13.57
N ASN A 36 -2.75 9.97 12.82
CA ASN A 36 -2.12 11.27 12.99
C ASN A 36 -2.35 12.14 11.75
N GLU A 37 -3.20 13.16 11.87
CA GLU A 37 -3.50 14.13 10.80
C GLU A 37 -2.53 15.33 10.79
N THR A 38 -1.44 15.28 11.57
CA THR A 38 -0.49 16.39 11.70
C THR A 38 0.91 16.08 11.17
N GLY A 39 1.19 14.82 10.81
CA GLY A 39 2.47 14.40 10.24
C GLY A 39 2.69 12.88 10.27
N CYS A 40 3.84 12.42 9.78
CA CYS A 40 4.21 11.00 9.65
C CYS A 40 5.28 10.51 10.64
N GLU A 41 5.73 11.37 11.57
CA GLU A 41 6.87 11.04 12.44
C GLU A 41 6.50 10.14 13.62
N ALA A 42 5.21 10.08 13.97
CA ALA A 42 4.70 9.28 15.09
C ALA A 42 3.25 8.86 14.85
N GLU A 43 2.88 7.71 15.40
CA GLU A 43 1.48 7.27 15.51
C GLU A 43 0.64 8.28 16.32
N GLY A 44 -0.61 8.44 15.92
CA GLY A 44 -1.53 9.42 16.53
C GLY A 44 -2.43 8.83 17.62
N PRO A 45 -3.49 9.55 18.02
CA PRO A 45 -4.53 9.01 18.90
C PRO A 45 -5.21 7.76 18.32
N ALA A 46 -5.76 6.95 19.21
CA ALA A 46 -6.51 5.76 18.83
C ALA A 46 -7.84 6.11 18.14
N VAL A 47 -8.17 5.35 17.09
CA VAL A 47 -9.41 5.41 16.31
C VAL A 47 -10.16 4.10 16.47
N ALA A 48 -11.50 4.13 16.49
CA ALA A 48 -12.31 2.96 16.83
C ALA A 48 -12.67 2.07 15.63
N GLU A 49 -12.76 2.64 14.43
CA GLU A 49 -13.21 1.96 13.21
C GLU A 49 -12.08 1.88 12.18
N PRO A 50 -12.00 0.84 11.34
CA PRO A 50 -12.91 -0.31 11.33
C PRO A 50 -12.51 -1.37 12.38
N PRO A 51 -13.47 -2.14 12.93
CA PRO A 51 -13.18 -3.24 13.85
C PRO A 51 -12.61 -4.48 13.14
N TYR A 52 -12.81 -4.60 11.82
CA TYR A 52 -12.29 -5.69 11.00
C TYR A 52 -11.84 -5.19 9.64
N ILE A 53 -10.89 -5.90 9.06
CA ILE A 53 -10.39 -5.68 7.70
C ILE A 53 -10.50 -6.99 6.94
N LYS A 54 -10.82 -6.92 5.66
CA LYS A 54 -10.76 -8.08 4.76
C LYS A 54 -9.89 -7.74 3.56
N PHE A 55 -9.00 -8.66 3.20
CA PHE A 55 -8.30 -8.64 1.93
C PHE A 55 -8.92 -9.66 0.99
N VAL A 56 -9.29 -9.21 -0.20
CA VAL A 56 -9.78 -10.06 -1.29
C VAL A 56 -8.85 -9.95 -2.49
N GLU A 57 -8.69 -11.03 -3.21
CA GLU A 57 -7.94 -11.03 -4.45
C GLU A 57 -8.78 -10.43 -5.57
N GLY A 58 -8.16 -9.56 -6.37
CA GLY A 58 -8.72 -9.01 -7.58
C GLY A 58 -7.73 -9.09 -8.74
N SER A 59 -8.23 -8.87 -9.94
CA SER A 59 -7.36 -8.74 -11.12
C SER A 59 -7.90 -7.69 -12.08
N PHE A 60 -6.99 -6.87 -12.61
CA PHE A 60 -7.32 -5.83 -13.57
C PHE A 60 -6.22 -5.72 -14.63
N PHE A 61 -6.60 -5.79 -15.91
CA PHE A 61 -5.66 -5.84 -17.04
C PHE A 61 -4.53 -6.89 -16.90
N GLY A 62 -4.81 -8.03 -16.24
CA GLY A 62 -3.84 -9.10 -16.03
C GLY A 62 -2.82 -8.84 -14.92
N GLN A 63 -2.99 -7.76 -14.15
CA GLN A 63 -2.29 -7.54 -12.89
C GLN A 63 -3.17 -8.04 -11.75
N GLU A 64 -2.62 -8.89 -10.90
CA GLU A 64 -3.26 -9.34 -9.66
C GLU A 64 -3.03 -8.31 -8.56
N TYR A 65 -3.96 -8.23 -7.61
CA TYR A 65 -3.83 -7.36 -6.44
C TYR A 65 -4.64 -7.94 -5.27
N ALA A 66 -4.26 -7.57 -4.05
CA ALA A 66 -5.12 -7.69 -2.89
C ALA A 66 -5.81 -6.35 -2.62
N GLU A 67 -7.13 -6.35 -2.53
CA GLU A 67 -7.93 -5.17 -2.21
C GLU A 67 -8.27 -5.15 -0.73
N TYR A 68 -7.96 -4.04 -0.07
CA TYR A 68 -8.37 -3.76 1.30
C TYR A 68 -9.84 -3.36 1.35
N LEU A 69 -10.60 -4.01 2.22
CA LEU A 69 -11.99 -3.67 2.54
C LEU A 69 -12.11 -3.47 4.05
N ALA A 70 -12.61 -2.31 4.46
CA ALA A 70 -13.02 -2.09 5.84
C ALA A 70 -14.34 -2.84 6.10
N CYS A 71 -14.45 -3.49 7.26
CA CYS A 71 -15.63 -4.28 7.63
C CYS A 71 -16.15 -3.92 9.02
N THR A 72 -17.47 -3.93 9.16
CA THR A 72 -18.16 -3.69 10.44
C THR A 72 -18.36 -4.98 11.25
N ASP A 73 -18.16 -6.13 10.63
CA ASP A 73 -18.19 -7.46 11.24
C ASP A 73 -17.04 -8.34 10.71
N ALA A 74 -17.05 -9.63 11.08
CA ALA A 74 -16.06 -10.64 10.68
C ALA A 74 -16.11 -11.02 9.17
N GLY A 75 -16.21 -10.04 8.28
CA GLY A 75 -16.00 -10.18 6.83
C GLY A 75 -17.26 -10.40 6.00
N THR A 76 -18.46 -10.25 6.58
CA THR A 76 -19.76 -10.36 5.91
C THR A 76 -20.37 -9.01 5.53
N ALA A 77 -20.11 -7.96 6.31
CA ALA A 77 -20.50 -6.59 6.06
C ALA A 77 -19.24 -5.72 5.91
N CYS A 78 -18.74 -5.69 4.68
CA CYS A 78 -17.58 -4.90 4.27
C CYS A 78 -18.00 -3.84 3.25
N ASP A 79 -17.18 -2.81 3.11
CA ASP A 79 -17.28 -1.87 1.99
C ASP A 79 -17.22 -2.62 0.65
N GLU A 80 -17.89 -2.07 -0.36
CA GLU A 80 -17.93 -2.69 -1.69
C GLU A 80 -16.55 -2.58 -2.37
N PRO A 81 -16.04 -3.67 -2.96
CA PRO A 81 -14.82 -3.63 -3.76
C PRO A 81 -15.01 -2.81 -5.05
N GLY A 82 -13.94 -2.23 -5.58
CA GLY A 82 -13.93 -1.62 -6.91
C GLY A 82 -13.94 -0.09 -6.94
N GLY A 83 -13.51 0.58 -5.87
CA GLY A 83 -13.27 2.02 -5.89
C GLY A 83 -12.00 2.37 -6.68
N LEU A 84 -12.06 3.39 -7.54
CA LEU A 84 -10.88 3.95 -8.24
C LEU A 84 -9.80 4.50 -7.29
N PHE A 85 -10.17 4.65 -6.02
CA PHE A 85 -9.35 5.18 -4.93
C PHE A 85 -9.17 4.15 -3.79
N GLY A 86 -9.57 2.88 -4.02
CA GLY A 86 -9.31 1.80 -3.08
C GLY A 86 -7.81 1.50 -2.98
N LEU A 87 -7.35 1.05 -1.82
CA LEU A 87 -5.97 0.60 -1.65
C LEU A 87 -5.81 -0.77 -2.30
N LEU A 88 -5.25 -0.77 -3.52
CA LEU A 88 -4.94 -1.96 -4.29
C LEU A 88 -3.47 -2.35 -4.06
N TYR A 89 -3.26 -3.39 -3.26
CA TYR A 89 -1.94 -3.87 -2.90
C TYR A 89 -1.42 -4.77 -4.02
N ALA A 90 -0.52 -4.23 -4.84
CA ALA A 90 -0.02 -4.88 -6.05
C ALA A 90 1.51 -4.99 -6.09
N GLU A 91 2.22 -4.19 -5.30
CA GLU A 91 3.69 -4.21 -5.25
C GLU A 91 4.16 -5.10 -4.09
N GLU A 92 5.03 -6.07 -4.37
CA GLU A 92 5.63 -6.91 -3.33
C GLU A 92 6.72 -6.13 -2.58
N ILE A 93 6.67 -6.18 -1.25
CA ILE A 93 7.69 -5.61 -0.36
C ILE A 93 8.17 -6.67 0.63
N SER A 94 9.23 -6.38 1.37
CA SER A 94 9.76 -7.33 2.36
C SER A 94 8.71 -7.66 3.43
N GLY A 95 8.18 -8.88 3.40
CA GLY A 95 7.21 -9.39 4.38
C GLY A 95 5.76 -8.94 4.14
N GLY A 96 5.44 -8.39 2.98
CA GLY A 96 4.11 -7.86 2.73
C GLY A 96 3.89 -7.31 1.33
N MET A 97 2.83 -6.52 1.20
CA MET A 97 2.44 -5.87 -0.05
C MET A 97 2.29 -4.36 0.15
N ARG A 98 2.44 -3.60 -0.92
CA ARG A 98 2.25 -2.15 -0.97
C ARG A 98 1.14 -1.78 -1.95
N ALA A 99 0.27 -0.88 -1.50
CA ALA A 99 -0.63 -0.09 -2.31
C ALA A 99 -0.09 1.33 -2.44
N GLN A 100 -0.20 1.92 -3.63
CA GLN A 100 0.22 3.30 -3.85
C GLN A 100 -0.67 4.00 -4.87
N ILE A 101 -1.02 5.24 -4.56
CA ILE A 101 -1.84 6.10 -5.42
C ILE A 101 -1.13 7.45 -5.45
N TYR A 102 -0.78 7.89 -6.65
CA TYR A 102 -0.25 9.22 -6.89
C TYR A 102 -1.24 9.98 -7.79
N ALA A 103 -1.55 11.20 -7.41
CA ALA A 103 -2.50 12.04 -8.09
C ALA A 103 -2.00 13.47 -8.15
N SER A 104 -2.26 14.13 -9.27
CA SER A 104 -2.10 15.57 -9.42
C SER A 104 -3.43 16.18 -9.84
N SER A 105 -3.63 17.45 -9.54
CA SER A 105 -4.78 18.20 -10.04
C SER A 105 -4.47 19.69 -10.17
N GLY A 106 -5.14 20.36 -11.09
CA GLY A 106 -4.93 21.79 -11.36
C GLY A 106 -4.22 22.02 -12.69
N SER A 107 -3.29 22.97 -12.70
CA SER A 107 -2.53 23.35 -13.89
C SER A 107 -1.04 23.50 -13.57
N PRO A 108 -0.13 23.51 -14.55
CA PRO A 108 1.30 23.70 -14.30
C PRO A 108 1.66 24.96 -13.49
N GLU A 109 0.79 25.98 -13.51
CA GLU A 109 0.99 27.27 -12.81
C GLU A 109 0.36 27.29 -11.41
N ASP A 110 -0.46 26.29 -11.08
CA ASP A 110 -1.17 26.12 -9.81
C ASP A 110 -1.60 24.66 -9.68
N CYS A 111 -0.65 23.81 -9.27
CA CYS A 111 -0.85 22.38 -9.15
C CYS A 111 -0.93 21.93 -7.69
N ILE A 112 -1.76 20.92 -7.45
CA ILE A 112 -1.80 20.15 -6.22
C ILE A 112 -1.22 18.77 -6.51
N LEU A 113 -0.19 18.38 -5.77
CA LEU A 113 0.38 17.03 -5.78
C LEU A 113 -0.09 16.30 -4.52
N SER A 114 -0.69 15.13 -4.68
CA SER A 114 -1.19 14.33 -3.55
C SER A 114 -0.99 12.85 -3.79
N GLY A 115 -0.52 12.13 -2.78
CA GLY A 115 -0.37 10.69 -2.86
C GLY A 115 -0.63 9.99 -1.54
N THR A 116 -0.90 8.70 -1.66
CA THR A 116 -1.05 7.78 -0.54
C THR A 116 -0.21 6.55 -0.82
N VAL A 117 0.62 6.14 0.14
CA VAL A 117 1.34 4.86 0.14
C VAL A 117 0.91 4.08 1.38
N SER A 118 0.52 2.83 1.19
CA SER A 118 0.08 1.95 2.26
C SER A 118 0.82 0.62 2.20
N ASP A 119 1.51 0.28 3.28
CA ASP A 119 2.29 -0.96 3.41
C ASP A 119 1.55 -1.91 4.35
N ALA A 120 1.19 -3.10 3.86
CA ALA A 120 0.60 -4.17 4.66
C ALA A 120 1.62 -5.29 4.83
N VAL A 121 2.15 -5.43 6.04
CA VAL A 121 3.16 -6.42 6.41
C VAL A 121 2.57 -7.43 7.39
N VAL A 122 2.87 -8.72 7.17
CA VAL A 122 2.47 -9.79 8.08
C VAL A 122 3.71 -10.39 8.74
N GLU A 123 3.83 -10.21 10.06
CA GLU A 123 4.94 -10.76 10.84
C GLU A 123 4.40 -11.49 12.07
N GLY A 124 4.83 -12.74 12.27
CA GLY A 124 4.41 -13.53 13.45
C GLY A 124 2.90 -13.79 13.54
N GLY A 125 2.19 -13.76 12.40
CA GLY A 125 0.73 -13.91 12.34
C GLY A 125 -0.05 -12.64 12.70
N GLN A 126 0.64 -11.51 12.84
CA GLN A 126 0.04 -10.19 13.03
C GLN A 126 0.18 -9.37 11.75
N LEU A 127 -0.94 -8.77 11.34
CA LEU A 127 -0.97 -7.77 10.27
C LEU A 127 -0.63 -6.41 10.85
N ARG A 128 0.20 -5.65 10.15
CA ARG A 128 0.41 -4.21 10.35
C ARG A 128 0.26 -3.49 9.01
N ILE A 129 -0.68 -2.56 8.95
CA ILE A 129 -0.88 -1.65 7.83
C ILE A 129 -0.38 -0.27 8.25
N GLU A 130 0.49 0.33 7.45
CA GLU A 130 0.96 1.70 7.62
C GLU A 130 0.60 2.52 6.39
N THR A 131 -0.36 3.44 6.52
CA THR A 131 -0.80 4.32 5.45
C THR A 131 -0.28 5.74 5.67
N ARG A 132 0.44 6.27 4.69
CA ARG A 132 0.96 7.64 4.67
C ARG A 132 0.30 8.40 3.54
N SER A 133 -0.26 9.57 3.84
CA SER A 133 -0.72 10.50 2.81
C SER A 133 0.10 11.78 2.85
N ARG A 134 0.43 12.29 1.67
CA ARG A 134 1.23 13.50 1.51
C ARG A 134 0.56 14.39 0.47
N THR A 135 0.57 15.70 0.73
CA THR A 135 -0.03 16.69 -0.16
C THR A 135 0.78 17.97 -0.16
N LEU A 136 0.93 18.58 -1.33
CA LEU A 136 1.50 19.91 -1.51
C LEU A 136 0.65 20.70 -2.50
N ASP A 137 0.22 21.88 -2.09
CA ASP A 137 -0.59 22.80 -2.90
C ASP A 137 0.28 23.90 -3.52
N ASN A 138 -0.26 24.60 -4.53
CA ASN A 138 0.35 25.75 -5.19
C ASN A 138 1.74 25.45 -5.78
N VAL A 139 1.94 24.24 -6.30
CA VAL A 139 3.17 23.85 -7.00
C VAL A 139 3.19 24.53 -8.37
N THR A 140 4.25 25.29 -8.64
CA THR A 140 4.40 26.12 -9.86
C THR A 140 5.49 25.61 -10.80
N ASP A 141 6.25 24.62 -10.36
CA ASP A 141 7.40 24.04 -11.07
C ASP A 141 7.14 22.57 -11.44
N SER A 142 5.89 22.24 -11.79
CA SER A 142 5.43 20.89 -12.10
C SER A 142 4.71 20.87 -13.46
N SER A 143 4.75 19.73 -14.13
CA SER A 143 3.89 19.43 -15.29
C SER A 143 2.44 19.15 -14.90
N CYS A 144 2.17 19.05 -13.60
CA CYS A 144 0.91 18.69 -12.97
C CYS A 144 0.41 17.31 -13.39
N ASP A 145 1.32 16.34 -13.43
CA ASP A 145 1.06 14.92 -13.71
C ASP A 145 1.28 14.06 -12.44
N PRO A 146 0.55 12.93 -12.25
CA PRO A 146 0.85 11.96 -11.20
C PRO A 146 2.33 11.56 -11.07
N ASP A 147 3.07 11.50 -12.18
CA ASP A 147 4.50 11.18 -12.21
C ASP A 147 5.33 12.21 -11.43
N ASP A 148 4.92 13.49 -11.42
CA ASP A 148 5.58 14.52 -10.60
C ASP A 148 5.36 14.27 -9.11
N THR A 149 4.18 13.80 -8.73
CA THR A 149 3.85 13.45 -7.34
C THR A 149 4.70 12.26 -6.90
N GLN A 150 4.83 11.23 -7.75
CA GLN A 150 5.66 10.07 -7.46
C GLN A 150 7.13 10.46 -7.34
N ALA A 151 7.67 11.23 -8.29
CA ALA A 151 9.07 11.64 -8.30
C ALA A 151 9.45 12.50 -7.08
N ARG A 152 8.50 13.27 -6.56
CA ARG A 152 8.70 14.18 -5.42
C ARG A 152 8.17 13.61 -4.10
N TRP A 153 7.72 12.36 -4.07
CA TRP A 153 7.02 11.77 -2.92
C TRP A 153 7.69 12.06 -1.58
N ASP A 154 9.01 11.84 -1.50
CA ASP A 154 9.78 12.01 -0.27
C ASP A 154 9.92 13.46 0.18
N GLU A 155 9.71 14.42 -0.73
CA GLU A 155 9.75 15.87 -0.48
C GLU A 155 8.38 16.46 -0.10
N LEU A 156 7.28 15.75 -0.43
CA LEU A 156 5.94 16.22 -0.11
C LEU A 156 5.71 16.23 1.42
N PRO A 157 5.08 17.28 1.97
CA PRO A 157 4.66 17.30 3.36
C PRO A 157 3.71 16.14 3.66
N CYS A 158 3.97 15.40 4.75
CA CYS A 158 3.03 14.40 5.23
C CYS A 158 1.86 15.06 5.96
N THR A 159 0.65 14.72 5.52
CA THR A 159 -0.61 15.26 6.02
C THR A 159 -1.42 14.24 6.81
N ARG A 160 -1.18 12.94 6.63
CA ARG A 160 -1.86 11.88 7.37
C ARG A 160 -0.97 10.65 7.54
N TYR A 161 -0.96 10.08 8.74
CA TYR A 161 -0.33 8.80 9.03
C TYR A 161 -1.27 7.93 9.85
N GLU A 162 -1.68 6.81 9.28
CA GLU A 162 -2.63 5.86 9.85
C GLU A 162 -1.94 4.51 10.02
N VAL A 163 -2.12 3.89 11.18
CA VAL A 163 -1.58 2.56 11.47
C VAL A 163 -2.70 1.67 11.96
N ILE A 164 -2.88 0.52 11.30
CA ILE A 164 -3.82 -0.51 11.73
C ILE A 164 -3.06 -1.79 12.02
N VAL A 165 -3.31 -2.39 13.19
CA VAL A 165 -2.77 -3.68 13.59
C VAL A 165 -3.93 -4.68 13.71
N GLY A 166 -3.74 -5.86 13.13
CA GLY A 166 -4.78 -6.90 13.08
C GLY A 166 -4.29 -8.29 13.47
N ALA A 167 -5.19 -9.10 13.99
CA ALA A 167 -4.99 -10.53 14.22
C ALA A 167 -5.91 -11.34 13.29
N ARG A 168 -5.40 -12.42 12.72
CA ARG A 168 -6.18 -13.30 11.83
C ARG A 168 -7.27 -14.02 12.63
N ILE A 169 -8.46 -14.16 12.04
CA ILE A 169 -9.61 -14.86 12.65
C ILE A 169 -10.04 -16.09 11.85
#